data_AF-A0A7W1AZZ0-F1
#
_entry.id   AF-A0A7W1AZZ0-F1
#
_cell.length_a   1.000
_cell.length_b   1.000
_cell.length_c   1.000
_cell.angle_alpha   90.00
_cell.angle_beta   90.00
_cell.angle_gamma   90.00
#
_symmetry.space_group_name_H-M   'P 1'
#
loop_
_entity.id
_entity.type
_entity.pdbx_description
1 polymer ?
#
loop_
_entity_poly.entity_id
_entity_poly.type
_entity_poly.pdbx_seq_one_letter_code
_entity_poly.pdbx_strand_id
1 'polypeptide(L)'
;MTLNVAVQMDSISGISIAGDSTFALMLEAERRGHTLYHYTPDRLAMRDGRVEARVEPVQVRDVKGDHFSLGAPEIADLAGMDVVLLRQDPPFDMAYITTTHLL
;
A
#
# COMPACT_ATOMS: atom_id res chain seq x y z
N MET A 1 -11.71 8.71 -14.06
CA MET A 1 -12.32 7.94 -12.96
C MET A 1 -11.29 7.86 -11.84
N THR A 2 -11.68 8.19 -10.62
CA THR A 2 -10.81 8.08 -9.44
C THR A 2 -10.86 6.64 -8.95
N LEU A 3 -9.70 6.04 -8.68
CA LEU A 3 -9.55 4.68 -8.19
C LEU A 3 -9.10 4.72 -6.73
N ASN A 4 -9.52 3.75 -5.94
CA ASN A 4 -8.95 3.44 -4.63
C ASN A 4 -7.85 2.39 -4.81
N VAL A 5 -6.60 2.78 -4.55
CA VAL A 5 -5.41 1.95 -4.75
C VAL A 5 -4.79 1.64 -3.39
N ALA A 6 -4.78 0.36 -3.03
CA ALA A 6 -4.10 -0.11 -1.84
C ALA A 6 -2.68 -0.59 -2.19
N VAL A 7 -1.67 -0.06 -1.52
CA VAL A 7 -0.26 -0.39 -1.73
C VAL A 7 0.23 -1.18 -0.52
N GLN A 8 0.41 -2.49 -0.72
CA GLN A 8 1.09 -3.35 0.24
C GLN A 8 2.59 -3.24 0.02
N MET A 9 3.32 -2.68 0.98
CA MET A 9 4.77 -2.54 0.89
C MET A 9 5.39 -2.49 2.29
N ASP A 10 6.71 -2.52 2.37
CA ASP A 10 7.43 -2.18 3.60
C ASP A 10 7.08 -0.77 4.08
N SER A 11 7.53 -0.39 5.28
CA SER A 11 7.19 0.93 5.83
C SER A 11 7.63 2.05 4.89
N ILE A 12 6.66 2.86 4.43
CA ILE A 12 6.92 4.01 3.57
C ILE A 12 7.86 5.03 4.22
N SER A 13 7.98 5.02 5.55
CA SER A 13 8.92 5.87 6.28
C SER A 13 10.39 5.56 5.98
N GLY A 14 10.71 4.32 5.60
CA GLY A 14 12.08 3.83 5.45
C GLY A 14 12.63 3.86 4.03
N ILE A 15 11.83 4.22 3.02
CA ILE A 15 12.23 4.08 1.62
C ILE A 15 13.19 5.18 1.15
N SER A 16 14.08 4.81 0.22
CA SER A 16 14.85 5.79 -0.57
C SER A 16 14.04 6.21 -1.79
N ILE A 17 13.41 7.38 -1.73
CA ILE A 17 12.59 7.90 -2.85
C ILE A 17 13.36 8.02 -4.17
N ALA A 18 14.69 8.18 -4.11
CA ALA A 18 15.55 8.12 -5.28
C ALA A 18 15.71 6.65 -5.72
N GLY A 19 14.96 6.26 -6.75
CA GLY A 19 15.02 4.93 -7.38
C GLY A 19 13.93 3.94 -6.94
N ASP A 20 13.06 4.32 -6.00
CA ASP A 20 11.94 3.48 -5.59
C ASP A 20 10.81 3.53 -6.64
N SER A 21 10.62 2.39 -7.31
CA SER A 21 9.57 2.27 -8.34
C SER A 21 8.17 2.23 -7.76
N THR A 22 7.99 1.77 -6.52
CA THR A 22 6.70 1.80 -5.82
C THR A 22 6.29 3.25 -5.56
N PHE A 23 7.22 4.07 -5.08
CA PHE A 23 7.01 5.50 -4.87
C PHE A 23 6.70 6.24 -6.18
N ALA A 24 7.39 5.92 -7.27
CA ALA A 24 7.09 6.49 -8.58
C ALA A 24 5.66 6.16 -9.06
N LEU A 25 5.17 4.94 -8.80
CA LEU A 25 3.78 4.57 -9.09
C LEU A 25 2.78 5.34 -8.23
N MET A 26 3.08 5.54 -6.94
CA MET A 26 2.24 6.32 -6.03
C MET A 26 2.13 7.78 -6.47
N LEU A 27 3.25 8.42 -6.80
CA LEU A 27 3.26 9.81 -7.31
C LEU A 27 2.39 9.94 -8.57
N GLU A 28 2.50 9.00 -9.50
CA GLU A 28 1.70 9.02 -10.73
C GLU A 28 0.20 8.77 -10.45
N ALA A 29 -0.12 7.90 -9.49
CA ALA A 29 -1.50 7.64 -9.08
C ALA A 29 -2.15 8.89 -8.46
N GLU A 30 -1.45 9.60 -7.56
CA GLU A 30 -1.93 10.88 -7.04
C GLU A 30 -2.07 11.94 -8.14
N ARG A 31 -1.10 12.02 -9.05
CA ARG A 31 -1.16 12.96 -10.19
C ARG A 31 -2.39 12.72 -11.07
N ARG A 32 -2.87 11.48 -11.15
CA ARG A 32 -4.11 11.10 -11.86
C ARG A 32 -5.38 11.29 -11.02
N GLY A 33 -5.26 11.74 -9.77
CA GLY A 33 -6.38 11.94 -8.85
C GLY A 33 -6.95 10.65 -8.28
N HIS A 34 -6.11 9.61 -8.11
CA HIS A 34 -6.47 8.39 -7.41
C HIS A 34 -6.26 8.56 -5.90
N THR A 35 -7.05 7.83 -5.11
CA THR A 35 -6.90 7.76 -3.66
C THR A 35 -5.93 6.63 -3.32
N LEU A 36 -4.93 6.92 -2.50
CA LEU A 36 -3.94 5.94 -2.09
C LEU A 36 -4.13 5.52 -0.64
N TYR A 37 -3.88 4.23 -0.40
CA TYR A 37 -3.83 3.63 0.92
C TYR A 37 -2.53 2.85 1.06
N HIS A 38 -1.84 3.02 2.18
CA HIS A 38 -0.63 2.26 2.53
C HIS A 38 -0.96 1.24 3.62
N TYR A 39 -0.38 0.04 3.52
CA TYR A 39 -0.32 -0.90 4.62
C TYR A 39 0.88 -1.83 4.48
N THR A 40 1.34 -2.38 5.61
CA THR A 40 2.39 -3.39 5.65
C THR A 40 1.80 -4.81 5.65
N PRO A 41 2.54 -5.82 5.16
CA PRO A 41 2.06 -7.20 5.05
C PRO A 41 1.46 -7.78 6.34
N ASP A 42 2.03 -7.43 7.50
CA ASP A 42 1.58 -7.88 8.84
C ASP A 42 0.22 -7.33 9.26
N ARG A 43 -0.32 -6.37 8.50
CA ARG A 43 -1.65 -5.77 8.73
C ARG A 43 -2.76 -6.41 7.90
N LEU A 44 -2.42 -7.37 7.04
CA LEU A 44 -3.38 -8.15 6.26
C LEU A 44 -3.96 -9.27 7.13
N ALA A 45 -5.27 -9.46 7.06
CA ALA A 45 -5.98 -10.53 7.76
C ALA A 45 -7.06 -11.13 6.88
N MET A 46 -7.29 -12.43 7.03
CA MET A 46 -8.51 -13.09 6.55
C MET A 46 -9.42 -13.37 7.74
N ARG A 47 -10.64 -12.84 7.71
CA ARG A 47 -11.65 -13.03 8.75
C ARG A 47 -12.98 -13.34 8.10
N ASP A 48 -13.59 -14.46 8.49
CA ASP A 48 -14.92 -14.88 8.01
C ASP A 48 -15.06 -14.86 6.48
N GLY A 49 -14.00 -15.27 5.76
CA GLY A 49 -13.94 -15.30 4.30
C GLY A 49 -13.71 -13.95 3.63
N ARG A 50 -13.46 -12.88 4.39
CA ARG A 50 -13.10 -11.56 3.90
C ARG A 50 -11.63 -11.28 4.10
N VAL A 51 -11.03 -10.60 3.14
CA VAL A 51 -9.64 -10.16 3.20
C VAL A 51 -9.65 -8.68 3.57
N GLU A 52 -9.19 -8.38 4.78
CA GLU A 52 -9.19 -7.04 5.35
C GLU A 52 -7.76 -6.60 5.64
N ALA A 53 -7.50 -5.30 5.55
CA ALA A 53 -6.24 -4.72 5.99
C ALA A 53 -6.48 -3.49 6.86
N ARG A 54 -5.61 -3.28 7.86
CA ARG A 54 -5.51 -1.98 8.55
C ARG A 54 -4.69 -1.03 7.69
N VAL A 55 -5.39 -0.23 6.89
CA VAL A 55 -4.82 0.72 5.94
C VAL A 55 -4.70 2.11 6.54
N GLU A 56 -3.76 2.89 6.03
CA GLU A 56 -3.62 4.32 6.32
C GLU A 56 -3.77 5.08 5.00
N PRO A 57 -4.69 6.05 4.89
CA PRO A 57 -4.72 6.96 3.74
C PRO A 57 -3.34 7.62 3.63
N VAL A 58 -2.74 7.60 2.44
CA VAL A 58 -1.38 8.09 2.24
C VAL A 58 -1.37 9.20 1.20
N GLN A 59 -0.64 10.27 1.50
CA GLN A 59 -0.22 11.23 0.48
C GLN A 59 1.28 11.13 0.26
N VAL A 60 1.74 11.28 -0.97
CA VAL A 60 3.17 11.24 -1.30
C VAL A 60 3.64 12.52 -1.97
N ARG A 61 4.93 12.83 -1.82
CA ARG A 61 5.54 14.00 -2.44
C ARG A 61 7.02 13.80 -2.66
N ASP A 62 7.54 14.27 -3.80
CA ASP A 62 8.96 14.13 -4.14
C ASP A 62 9.82 15.17 -3.39
N VAL A 63 9.85 15.03 -2.06
CA VAL A 63 10.58 15.90 -1.13
C VAL A 63 11.31 15.03 -0.12
N LYS A 64 12.65 15.00 -0.23
CA LYS A 64 13.48 14.19 0.67
C LYS A 64 13.30 14.60 2.13
N GLY A 65 13.02 13.64 3.00
CA GLY A 65 12.80 13.85 4.43
C GLY A 65 11.38 14.28 4.79
N ASP A 66 10.55 14.53 3.78
CA ASP A 66 9.15 14.87 3.92
C ASP A 66 8.43 14.25 2.72
N HIS A 67 8.55 12.92 2.49
CA HIS A 67 8.08 12.30 1.25
C HIS A 67 6.69 11.68 1.31
N PHE A 68 6.09 11.64 2.50
CA PHE A 68 4.74 11.13 2.69
C PHE A 68 4.02 11.77 3.89
N SER A 69 2.72 11.59 3.97
CA SER A 69 1.91 11.77 5.19
C SER A 69 0.92 10.62 5.31
N LEU A 70 0.66 10.16 6.54
CA LEU A 70 -0.32 9.11 6.83
C LEU A 70 -1.51 9.71 7.57
N GLY A 71 -2.70 9.36 7.11
CA GLY A 71 -3.96 9.63 7.80
C GLY A 71 -4.18 8.68 8.98
N ALA A 72 -5.36 8.80 9.60
CA ALA A 72 -5.75 7.87 10.65
C ALA A 72 -5.92 6.45 10.08
N PRO A 73 -5.44 5.40 10.78
CA PRO A 73 -5.62 4.03 10.33
C PRO A 73 -7.09 3.60 10.40
N GLU A 74 -7.53 2.86 9.39
CA GLU A 74 -8.87 2.29 9.30
C GLU A 74 -8.82 0.83 8.81
N ILE A 75 -9.87 0.06 9.11
CA ILE A 75 -10.01 -1.30 8.58
C ILE A 75 -10.75 -1.20 7.25
N ALA A 76 -10.15 -1.72 6.19
CA ALA A 76 -10.75 -1.78 4.86
C ALA A 76 -10.92 -3.23 4.39
N ASP A 77 -12.08 -3.54 3.83
CA ASP A 77 -12.31 -4.75 3.03
C ASP A 77 -11.63 -4.56 1.67
N LEU A 78 -10.63 -5.39 1.36
CA LEU A 78 -9.84 -5.25 0.14
C LEU A 78 -10.62 -5.59 -1.12
N ALA A 79 -11.75 -6.31 -1.02
CA ALA A 79 -12.66 -6.49 -2.14
C ALA A 79 -13.31 -5.18 -2.61
N GLY A 80 -13.29 -4.13 -1.78
CA GLY A 80 -13.76 -2.79 -2.13
C GLY A 80 -12.70 -1.88 -2.76
N MET A 81 -11.44 -2.33 -2.87
CA MET A 81 -10.37 -1.58 -3.54
C MET A 81 -10.41 -1.85 -5.04
N ASP A 82 -10.16 -0.83 -5.86
CA ASP A 82 -10.11 -1.02 -7.32
C ASP A 82 -8.80 -1.69 -7.76
N VAL A 83 -7.72 -1.45 -7.01
CA VAL A 83 -6.38 -1.99 -7.27
C VAL A 83 -5.67 -2.31 -5.96
N VAL A 84 -5.02 -3.47 -5.90
CA VAL A 84 -4.05 -3.79 -4.84
C VAL A 84 -2.67 -4.00 -5.48
N LEU A 85 -1.68 -3.22 -5.06
CA LEU A 85 -0.29 -3.37 -5.47
C LEU A 85 0.48 -4.14 -4.39
N LEU A 86 0.83 -5.39 -4.68
CA LEU A 86 1.74 -6.19 -3.85
C LEU A 86 3.21 -5.82 -4.20
N ARG A 87 3.83 -5.02 -3.35
CA ARG A 87 5.13 -4.36 -3.58
C ARG A 87 6.10 -4.49 -2.40
N GLN A 88 5.92 -5.53 -1.58
CA GLN A 88 6.87 -5.91 -0.54
C GLN A 88 8.20 -6.35 -1.17
N ASP A 89 9.33 -5.96 -0.56
CA ASP A 89 10.64 -6.45 -0.97
C ASP A 89 10.86 -7.93 -0.58
N PRO A 90 11.83 -8.64 -1.21
CA PRO A 90 12.24 -9.97 -0.79
C PRO A 90 12.63 -10.03 0.70
N PRO A 91 12.61 -11.22 1.34
CA PRO A 91 12.72 -12.54 0.73
C PRO A 91 11.40 -13.14 0.24
N PHE A 92 11.49 -14.12 -0.65
CA PHE A 92 10.38 -15.00 -0.99
C PHE A 92 10.23 -16.07 0.11
N ASP A 93 9.37 -15.80 1.09
CA ASP A 93 9.11 -16.65 2.24
C ASP A 93 7.62 -17.00 2.38
N MET A 94 7.26 -17.69 3.46
CA MET A 94 5.86 -18.07 3.71
C MET A 94 4.95 -16.85 3.91
N ALA A 95 5.44 -15.73 4.46
CA ALA A 95 4.63 -14.54 4.61
C ALA A 95 4.29 -13.95 3.24
N TYR A 96 5.29 -13.79 2.37
CA TYR A 96 5.10 -13.33 0.98
C TYR A 96 4.15 -14.26 0.20
N ILE A 97 4.32 -15.59 0.32
CA ILE A 97 3.45 -16.56 -0.34
C ILE A 97 2.02 -16.43 0.17
N THR A 98 1.82 -16.33 1.49
CA THR A 98 0.50 -16.22 2.09
C THR A 98 -0.19 -14.93 1.64
N THR A 99 0.47 -13.77 1.70
CA THR A 99 -0.14 -12.51 1.23
C THR A 99 -0.49 -12.56 -0.24
N THR A 100 0.35 -13.16 -1.08
CA THR A 100 0.07 -13.36 -2.51
C THR A 100 -1.19 -14.21 -2.76
N HIS A 101 -1.46 -15.24 -1.95
CA HIS A 101 -2.65 -16.09 -2.13
C HIS A 101 -3.93 -15.47 -1.56
N LEU A 102 -3.81 -14.51 -0.64
CA LEU A 102 -4.96 -13.81 -0.07
C LEU A 102 -5.49 -12.71 -1.00
N LEU A 103 -4.67 -12.19 -1.91
CA LEU A 103 -4.99 -11.08 -2.81
C LEU A 103 -5.28 -11.57 -4.23
#